data_AF-A0A6M5Y994-F1
#
_entry.id   AF-A0A6M5Y994-F1
#
_cell.length_a   1.000
_cell.length_b   1.000
_cell.length_c   1.000
_cell.angle_alpha   90.00
_cell.angle_beta   90.00
_cell.angle_gamma   90.00
#
_symmetry.space_group_name_H-M   'P 1'
#
loop_
_entity.id
_entity.type
_entity.pdbx_description
1 polymer ?
#
loop_
_entity_poly.entity_id
_entity_poly.type
_entity_poly.pdbx_seq_one_letter_code
_entity_poly.pdbx_strand_id
1 'polypeptide(L)'
;MKKDDDNRQQQQIHRELSAIDSLLRNKEFAFAIAKAEHNAYYANIGATPPPFLESGDDTAKVIITRKDEKIAINLAGFYALECGLGALCAQSDQKPTDMLQAIINNKVDSATFLLLNRFANATWKAGQPFQGLDRIERSVFTMASFLPKDEVQKDYDQIQAAAEKLQIAMQDVRNGSLNDQMSKLRSLLQSESFAAEIASHLDASYYKGQQKPVHPFLSPEDETATVTKSVKEQKIATNLAGFYALTCGLDYLATTQQKLPSDILESINNNTIGQKDKQLLNRFANATWRAVQPFRGLNRITCNTFAPFYFLTEADIEKDWVQVKAVAVEVRRRL
;
A
#
# COMPACT_ATOMS: atom_id res chain seq x y z
N MET A 1 28.97 27.68 -4.29
CA MET A 1 27.63 28.18 -3.91
C MET A 1 26.53 27.22 -4.36
N LYS A 2 26.05 27.21 -5.61
CA LYS A 2 24.93 26.33 -6.02
C LYS A 2 25.14 24.82 -5.73
N LYS A 3 26.33 24.29 -6.02
CA LYS A 3 26.69 22.88 -5.75
C LYS A 3 26.79 22.54 -4.25
N ASP A 4 27.12 23.53 -3.42
CA ASP A 4 27.25 23.35 -1.96
C ASP A 4 25.88 23.47 -1.26
N ASP A 5 24.96 24.24 -1.84
CA ASP A 5 23.56 24.31 -1.42
C ASP A 5 22.82 23.02 -1.79
N ASP A 6 23.00 22.51 -3.01
CA ASP A 6 22.39 21.24 -3.47
C ASP A 6 22.85 20.05 -2.60
N ASN A 7 24.15 19.97 -2.27
CA ASN A 7 24.68 18.91 -1.40
C ASN A 7 24.14 19.01 0.03
N ARG A 8 24.00 20.23 0.57
CA ARG A 8 23.39 20.43 1.90
C ARG A 8 21.93 20.01 1.93
N GLN A 9 21.16 20.35 0.88
CA GLN A 9 19.76 19.94 0.77
C GLN A 9 19.62 18.42 0.68
N GLN A 10 20.43 17.74 -0.13
CA GLN A 10 20.42 16.28 -0.22
C GLN A 10 20.77 15.59 1.09
N GLN A 11 21.75 16.11 1.83
CA GLN A 11 22.08 15.60 3.16
C GLN A 11 20.92 15.80 4.15
N GLN A 12 20.23 16.94 4.09
CA GLN A 12 19.07 17.21 4.94
C GLN A 12 17.89 16.28 4.60
N ILE A 13 17.59 16.08 3.30
CA ILE A 13 16.59 15.11 2.85
C ILE A 13 16.92 13.71 3.40
N HIS A 14 18.17 13.28 3.25
CA HIS A 14 18.61 11.97 3.74
C HIS A 14 18.39 11.83 5.26
N ARG A 15 18.79 12.85 6.05
CA ARG A 15 18.60 12.85 7.51
C ARG A 15 17.12 12.75 7.90
N GLU A 16 16.26 13.53 7.26
CA GLU A 16 14.82 13.51 7.56
C GLU A 16 14.18 12.18 7.16
N LEU A 17 14.56 11.61 6.01
CA LEU A 17 14.10 10.27 5.62
C LEU A 17 14.59 9.20 6.61
N SER A 18 15.82 9.29 7.13
CA SER A 18 16.33 8.37 8.15
C SER A 18 15.58 8.52 9.49
N ALA A 19 15.22 9.74 9.88
CA ALA A 19 14.40 9.97 11.05
C ALA A 19 13.00 9.33 10.88
N ILE A 20 12.35 9.53 9.73
CA ILE A 20 11.07 8.87 9.40
C ILE A 20 11.22 7.34 9.38
N ASP A 21 12.31 6.81 8.83
CA ASP A 21 12.58 5.37 8.81
C ASP A 21 12.61 4.76 10.22
N SER A 22 13.22 5.46 11.18
CA SER A 22 13.27 5.00 12.57
C SER A 22 11.88 4.85 13.20
N LEU A 23 10.91 5.67 12.75
CA LEU A 23 9.53 5.62 13.21
C LEU A 23 8.78 4.39 12.67
N LEU A 24 9.12 3.91 11.46
CA LEU A 24 8.46 2.76 10.83
C LEU A 24 8.55 1.49 11.68
N ARG A 25 9.68 1.32 12.39
CA ARG A 25 9.99 0.12 13.18
C ARG A 25 9.70 0.30 14.67
N ASN A 26 9.09 1.40 15.06
CA ASN A 26 8.78 1.72 16.45
C ASN A 26 7.34 1.30 16.80
N LYS A 27 7.19 0.26 17.63
CA LYS A 27 5.87 -0.28 18.04
C LYS A 27 5.03 0.72 18.84
N GLU A 28 5.65 1.51 19.72
CA GLU A 28 4.95 2.53 20.49
C GLU A 28 4.42 3.64 19.59
N PHE A 29 5.22 4.06 18.62
CA PHE A 29 4.80 5.04 17.63
C PHE A 29 3.71 4.48 16.71
N ALA A 30 3.82 3.23 16.27
CA ALA A 30 2.76 2.54 15.52
C ALA A 30 1.43 2.52 16.29
N PHE A 31 1.47 2.22 17.59
CA PHE A 31 0.26 2.29 18.43
C PHE A 31 -0.31 3.72 18.51
N ALA A 32 0.54 4.72 18.71
CA ALA A 32 0.11 6.12 18.78
C ALA A 32 -0.52 6.61 17.48
N ILE A 33 0.08 6.27 16.33
CA ILE A 33 -0.44 6.57 15.01
C ILE A 33 -1.77 5.87 14.76
N ALA A 34 -1.88 4.58 15.12
CA ALA A 34 -3.12 3.84 14.96
C ALA A 34 -4.29 4.46 15.73
N LYS A 35 -4.02 4.95 16.95
CA LYS A 35 -4.98 5.71 17.73
C LYS A 35 -5.34 7.05 17.08
N ALA A 36 -4.36 7.76 16.52
CA ALA A 36 -4.58 9.04 15.85
C ALA A 36 -5.44 8.90 14.58
N GLU A 37 -5.15 7.91 13.72
CA GLU A 37 -5.95 7.63 12.52
C GLU A 37 -7.38 7.24 12.85
N HIS A 38 -7.57 6.37 13.86
CA HIS A 38 -8.90 6.00 14.36
C HIS A 38 -9.67 7.25 14.79
N ASN A 39 -9.08 8.10 15.63
CA ASN A 39 -9.73 9.32 16.10
C ASN A 39 -10.08 10.29 14.96
N ALA A 40 -9.17 10.45 14.00
CA ALA A 40 -9.36 11.33 12.86
C ALA A 40 -10.53 10.88 11.97
N TYR A 41 -10.68 9.57 11.76
CA TYR A 41 -11.82 9.01 11.03
C TYR A 41 -13.17 9.38 11.68
N TYR A 42 -13.32 9.18 12.99
CA TYR A 42 -14.57 9.50 13.70
C TYR A 42 -14.83 11.00 13.73
N ALA A 43 -13.81 11.81 13.96
CA ALA A 43 -13.93 13.27 13.93
C ALA A 43 -14.42 13.78 12.56
N ASN A 44 -13.92 13.19 11.46
CA ASN A 44 -14.32 13.54 10.10
C ASN A 44 -15.81 13.31 9.83
N ILE A 45 -16.36 12.20 10.36
CA ILE A 45 -17.78 11.89 10.20
C ILE A 45 -18.66 12.57 11.27
N GLY A 46 -18.11 13.53 12.03
CA GLY A 46 -18.84 14.27 13.06
C GLY A 46 -19.21 13.45 14.29
N ALA A 47 -18.51 12.33 14.53
CA ALA A 47 -18.76 11.42 15.64
C ALA A 47 -17.69 11.55 16.73
N THR A 48 -18.07 11.33 17.98
CA THR A 48 -17.10 11.17 19.08
C THR A 48 -16.35 9.84 18.89
N PRO A 49 -15.00 9.85 18.85
CA PRO A 49 -14.26 8.61 18.73
C PRO A 49 -14.52 7.68 19.92
N PRO A 50 -14.91 6.41 19.70
CA PRO A 50 -14.93 5.42 20.77
C PRO A 50 -13.51 5.13 21.25
N PRO A 51 -13.33 4.53 22.44
CA PRO A 51 -12.03 4.09 22.92
C PRO A 51 -11.27 3.27 21.87
N PHE A 52 -9.99 3.58 21.67
CA PHE A 52 -9.18 2.87 20.69
C PHE A 52 -8.98 1.39 21.06
N LEU A 53 -8.94 1.05 22.34
CA LEU A 53 -9.05 -0.34 22.80
C LEU A 53 -10.22 -0.40 23.80
N GLU A 54 -11.05 -1.41 23.65
CA GLU A 54 -12.10 -1.73 24.61
C GLU A 54 -11.55 -2.58 25.75
N SER A 55 -12.28 -2.65 26.87
CA SER A 55 -11.91 -3.50 27.99
C SER A 55 -11.86 -4.97 27.55
N GLY A 56 -10.70 -5.61 27.68
CA GLY A 56 -10.47 -7.00 27.30
C GLY A 56 -9.80 -7.19 25.93
N ASP A 57 -9.68 -6.13 25.10
CA ASP A 57 -9.00 -6.20 23.79
C ASP A 57 -7.53 -6.64 23.90
N ASP A 58 -6.87 -6.35 25.03
CA ASP A 58 -5.47 -6.73 25.28
C ASP A 58 -5.27 -8.25 25.32
N THR A 59 -6.29 -9.01 25.70
CA THR A 59 -6.24 -10.48 25.79
C THR A 59 -7.11 -11.17 24.75
N ALA A 60 -8.09 -10.46 24.18
CA ALA A 60 -9.03 -11.02 23.22
C ALA A 60 -8.33 -11.53 21.96
N LYS A 61 -8.90 -12.59 21.39
CA LYS A 61 -8.41 -13.24 20.20
C LYS A 61 -9.50 -13.32 19.13
N VAL A 62 -9.09 -13.26 17.87
CA VAL A 62 -9.93 -13.50 16.71
C VAL A 62 -9.41 -14.70 15.93
N ILE A 63 -10.32 -15.49 15.38
CA ILE A 63 -10.02 -16.67 14.56
C ILE A 63 -10.19 -16.26 13.10
N ILE A 64 -9.18 -16.52 12.27
CA ILE A 64 -9.24 -16.32 10.82
C ILE A 64 -8.86 -17.63 10.12
N THR A 65 -9.36 -17.84 8.90
CA THR A 65 -9.00 -19.04 8.13
C THR A 65 -7.59 -18.92 7.59
N ARG A 66 -6.88 -20.05 7.53
CA ARG A 66 -5.52 -20.10 6.98
C ARG A 66 -5.51 -19.76 5.48
N LYS A 67 -6.54 -20.20 4.77
CA LYS A 67 -6.80 -19.85 3.36
C LYS A 67 -6.87 -18.34 3.14
N ASP A 68 -7.74 -17.63 3.86
CA ASP A 68 -7.91 -16.19 3.68
C ASP A 68 -6.63 -15.44 4.04
N GLU A 69 -5.93 -15.86 5.09
CA GLU A 69 -4.62 -15.30 5.45
C GLU A 69 -3.60 -15.47 4.31
N LYS A 70 -3.48 -16.67 3.72
CA LYS A 70 -2.56 -16.93 2.59
C LYS A 70 -2.90 -16.09 1.36
N ILE A 71 -4.18 -15.94 1.05
CA ILE A 71 -4.65 -15.08 -0.05
C ILE A 71 -4.27 -13.63 0.25
N ALA A 72 -4.60 -13.12 1.44
CA ALA A 72 -4.33 -11.74 1.84
C ALA A 72 -2.83 -11.38 1.77
N ILE A 73 -1.95 -12.28 2.25
CA ILE A 73 -0.49 -12.08 2.22
C ILE A 73 0.03 -11.85 0.80
N ASN A 74 -0.54 -12.56 -0.18
CA ASN A 74 -0.02 -12.61 -1.54
C ASN A 74 -0.71 -11.63 -2.51
N LEU A 75 -1.61 -10.76 -2.04
CA LEU A 75 -2.29 -9.77 -2.89
C LEU A 75 -1.59 -8.40 -2.96
N ALA A 76 -0.56 -8.18 -2.15
CA ALA A 76 0.11 -6.87 -2.07
C ALA A 76 0.65 -6.37 -3.44
N GLY A 77 1.27 -7.27 -4.23
CA GLY A 77 1.77 -6.94 -5.57
C GLY A 77 0.67 -6.57 -6.55
N PHE A 78 -0.48 -7.25 -6.51
CA PHE A 78 -1.64 -6.93 -7.35
C PHE A 78 -2.21 -5.55 -7.03
N TYR A 79 -2.42 -5.23 -5.75
CA TYR A 79 -2.95 -3.92 -5.37
C TYR A 79 -1.99 -2.77 -5.64
N ALA A 80 -0.68 -3.02 -5.50
CA ALA A 80 0.33 -2.04 -5.88
C ALA A 80 0.32 -1.77 -7.38
N LEU A 81 0.29 -2.83 -8.20
CA LEU A 81 0.19 -2.71 -9.65
C LEU A 81 -1.07 -1.92 -10.03
N GLU A 82 -2.23 -2.31 -9.51
CA GLU A 82 -3.48 -1.67 -9.88
C GLU A 82 -3.49 -0.17 -9.52
N CYS A 83 -3.01 0.20 -8.33
CA CYS A 83 -2.95 1.60 -7.92
C CYS A 83 -1.95 2.39 -8.79
N GLY A 84 -0.83 1.75 -9.11
CA GLY A 84 0.16 2.26 -10.05
C GLY A 84 -0.41 2.52 -11.43
N LEU A 85 -1.14 1.55 -12.01
CA LEU A 85 -1.84 1.72 -13.29
C LEU A 85 -2.80 2.91 -13.21
N GLY A 86 -3.61 2.99 -12.16
CA GLY A 86 -4.53 4.12 -11.97
C GLY A 86 -3.81 5.47 -11.89
N ALA A 87 -2.64 5.54 -11.26
CA ALA A 87 -1.84 6.76 -11.19
C ALA A 87 -1.24 7.13 -12.56
N LEU A 88 -0.69 6.16 -13.27
CA LEU A 88 -0.05 6.35 -14.58
C LEU A 88 -1.08 6.73 -15.66
N CYS A 89 -2.24 6.08 -15.68
CA CYS A 89 -3.35 6.42 -16.57
C CYS A 89 -3.97 7.79 -16.27
N ALA A 90 -3.82 8.32 -15.06
CA ALA A 90 -4.29 9.67 -14.72
C ALA A 90 -3.29 10.76 -15.13
N GLN A 91 -2.02 10.39 -15.36
CA GLN A 91 -0.94 11.28 -15.75
C GLN A 91 -0.62 11.22 -17.25
N SER A 92 -1.22 10.27 -17.98
CA SER A 92 -0.98 10.01 -19.39
C SER A 92 -2.25 9.58 -20.10
N ASP A 93 -2.28 9.63 -21.44
CA ASP A 93 -3.39 9.08 -22.23
C ASP A 93 -3.31 7.55 -22.39
N GLN A 94 -2.48 6.87 -21.60
CA GLN A 94 -2.29 5.42 -21.70
C GLN A 94 -3.41 4.65 -21.00
N LYS A 95 -3.82 3.54 -21.60
CA LYS A 95 -4.80 2.62 -21.02
C LYS A 95 -4.11 1.55 -20.16
N PRO A 96 -4.81 0.94 -19.19
CA PRO A 96 -4.27 -0.14 -18.37
C PRO A 96 -3.57 -1.24 -19.18
N THR A 97 -4.16 -1.75 -20.27
CA THR A 97 -3.55 -2.83 -21.05
C THR A 97 -2.25 -2.44 -21.76
N ASP A 98 -2.09 -1.17 -22.14
CA ASP A 98 -0.86 -0.67 -22.78
C ASP A 98 0.26 -0.61 -21.74
N MET A 99 -0.05 -0.11 -20.55
CA MET A 99 0.90 -0.04 -19.44
C MET A 99 1.29 -1.43 -18.94
N LEU A 100 0.34 -2.38 -18.84
CA LEU A 100 0.63 -3.78 -18.55
C LEU A 100 1.64 -4.36 -19.54
N GLN A 101 1.44 -4.12 -20.84
CA GLN A 101 2.36 -4.58 -21.87
C GLN A 101 3.76 -3.96 -21.75
N ALA A 102 3.84 -2.68 -21.36
CA ALA A 102 5.11 -2.01 -21.12
C ALA A 102 5.87 -2.59 -19.92
N ILE A 103 5.16 -2.86 -18.81
CA ILE A 103 5.72 -3.48 -17.59
C ILE A 103 6.26 -4.88 -17.88
N ILE A 104 5.47 -5.73 -18.55
CA ILE A 104 5.84 -7.12 -18.90
C ILE A 104 7.08 -7.13 -19.81
N ASN A 105 7.16 -6.18 -20.75
CA ASN A 105 8.27 -6.11 -21.70
C ASN A 105 9.51 -5.38 -21.16
N ASN A 106 9.54 -4.96 -19.88
CA ASN A 106 10.61 -4.13 -19.32
C ASN A 106 10.86 -2.83 -20.12
N LYS A 107 9.78 -2.19 -20.60
CA LYS A 107 9.84 -0.95 -21.41
C LYS A 107 9.35 0.30 -20.66
N VAL A 108 9.14 0.20 -19.35
CA VAL A 108 8.79 1.35 -18.52
C VAL A 108 10.02 2.23 -18.28
N ASP A 109 9.80 3.54 -18.15
CA ASP A 109 10.87 4.48 -17.80
C ASP A 109 11.23 4.43 -16.30
N SER A 110 12.29 5.13 -15.92
CA SER A 110 12.77 5.16 -14.54
C SER A 110 11.76 5.77 -13.56
N ALA A 111 10.95 6.73 -14.01
CA ALA A 111 9.92 7.37 -13.18
C ALA A 111 8.77 6.39 -12.88
N THR A 112 8.34 5.63 -13.88
CA THR A 112 7.32 4.58 -13.75
C THR A 112 7.84 3.43 -12.88
N PHE A 113 9.07 2.98 -13.12
CA PHE A 113 9.72 1.96 -12.29
C PHE A 113 9.77 2.42 -10.82
N LEU A 114 10.20 3.66 -10.56
CA LEU A 114 10.25 4.22 -9.21
C LEU A 114 8.87 4.24 -8.56
N LEU A 115 7.85 4.75 -9.26
CA LEU A 115 6.48 4.86 -8.73
C LEU A 115 5.89 3.50 -8.38
N LEU A 116 6.00 2.51 -9.27
CA LEU A 116 5.49 1.15 -9.04
C LEU A 116 6.15 0.49 -7.83
N ASN A 117 7.46 0.65 -7.67
CA ASN A 117 8.18 0.16 -6.49
C ASN A 117 7.72 0.83 -5.19
N ARG A 118 7.36 2.11 -5.22
CA ARG A 118 6.82 2.79 -4.02
C ARG A 118 5.46 2.23 -3.65
N PHE A 119 4.59 1.94 -4.62
CA PHE A 119 3.32 1.28 -4.35
C PHE A 119 3.53 -0.13 -3.79
N ALA A 120 4.43 -0.92 -4.38
CA ALA A 120 4.76 -2.26 -3.89
C ALA A 120 5.24 -2.23 -2.44
N ASN A 121 6.12 -1.27 -2.14
CA ASN A 121 6.65 -1.08 -0.81
C ASN A 121 5.57 -0.66 0.21
N ALA A 122 4.63 0.20 -0.19
CA ALA A 122 3.52 0.64 0.64
C ALA A 122 2.54 -0.51 0.95
N THR A 123 2.11 -1.26 -0.06
CA THR A 123 1.15 -2.37 0.12
C THR A 123 1.77 -3.53 0.89
N TRP A 124 3.04 -3.85 0.63
CA TRP A 124 3.77 -4.88 1.37
C TRP A 124 3.87 -4.51 2.86
N LYS A 125 4.22 -3.25 3.18
CA LYS A 125 4.28 -2.76 4.57
C LYS A 125 2.94 -2.87 5.27
N ALA A 126 1.87 -2.43 4.60
CA ALA A 126 0.52 -2.43 5.17
C ALA A 126 0.05 -3.84 5.60
N GLY A 127 0.46 -4.89 4.88
CA GLY A 127 0.13 -6.27 5.23
C GLY A 127 1.01 -6.90 6.32
N GLN A 128 2.15 -6.32 6.70
CA GLN A 128 3.05 -6.96 7.67
C GLN A 128 2.46 -7.04 9.09
N PRO A 129 1.88 -5.96 9.67
CA PRO A 129 1.38 -6.00 11.05
C PRO A 129 0.24 -7.00 11.27
N PHE A 130 -0.53 -7.34 10.22
CA PHE A 130 -1.58 -8.38 10.30
C PHE A 130 -1.01 -9.79 10.50
N GLN A 131 0.23 -10.01 10.06
CA GLN A 131 0.91 -11.30 10.24
C GLN A 131 1.52 -11.41 11.64
N GLY A 132 1.91 -10.27 12.22
CA GLY A 132 2.39 -10.08 13.59
C GLY A 132 2.98 -8.69 13.74
N LEU A 133 2.76 -8.01 14.87
CA LEU A 133 3.27 -6.64 15.04
C LEU A 133 4.79 -6.58 15.09
N ASP A 134 5.46 -7.66 15.51
CA ASP A 134 6.91 -7.85 15.45
C ASP A 134 7.49 -7.81 14.03
N ARG A 135 6.68 -8.06 13.00
CA ARG A 135 7.12 -8.01 11.59
C ARG A 135 7.65 -6.64 11.19
N ILE A 136 7.23 -5.56 11.86
CA ILE A 136 7.74 -4.21 11.58
C ILE A 136 9.19 -4.03 12.03
N GLU A 137 9.75 -4.93 12.85
CA GLU A 137 11.13 -4.84 13.34
C GLU A 137 12.14 -5.47 12.36
N ARG A 138 11.67 -6.11 11.29
CA ARG A 138 12.53 -6.71 10.26
C ARG A 138 13.40 -5.63 9.61
N SER A 139 14.66 -5.97 9.28
CA SER A 139 15.59 -5.05 8.63
C SER A 139 15.09 -4.47 7.31
N VAL A 140 14.35 -5.27 6.53
CA VAL A 140 13.74 -4.87 5.27
C VAL A 140 12.48 -4.02 5.44
N PHE A 141 11.97 -3.84 6.67
CA PHE A 141 10.87 -2.93 6.98
C PHE A 141 11.40 -1.48 7.09
N THR A 142 11.90 -0.97 5.97
CA THR A 142 12.58 0.32 5.87
C THR A 142 12.06 1.13 4.68
N MET A 143 12.28 2.43 4.67
CA MET A 143 11.99 3.32 3.54
C MET A 143 12.63 2.80 2.26
N ALA A 144 11.94 2.96 1.13
CA ALA A 144 12.41 2.41 -0.14
C ALA A 144 13.76 3.01 -0.60
N SER A 145 14.10 4.24 -0.20
CA SER A 145 15.41 4.83 -0.46
C SER A 145 16.57 4.16 0.28
N PHE A 146 16.28 3.34 1.31
CA PHE A 146 17.28 2.60 2.08
C PHE A 146 17.27 1.10 1.80
N LEU A 147 16.37 0.63 0.92
CA LEU A 147 16.35 -0.77 0.54
C LEU A 147 17.56 -1.13 -0.33
N PRO A 148 18.14 -2.33 -0.14
CA PRO A 148 19.04 -2.94 -1.09
C PRO A 148 18.41 -3.03 -2.49
N LYS A 149 19.23 -2.94 -3.54
CA LYS A 149 18.74 -2.97 -4.93
C LYS A 149 18.02 -4.26 -5.29
N ASP A 150 18.44 -5.39 -4.74
CA ASP A 150 17.81 -6.70 -4.90
C ASP A 150 16.43 -6.76 -4.22
N GLU A 151 16.25 -6.10 -3.08
CA GLU A 151 14.93 -5.97 -2.44
C GLU A 151 13.99 -5.09 -3.28
N VAL A 152 14.50 -3.99 -3.85
CA VAL A 152 13.72 -3.17 -4.80
C VAL A 152 13.37 -3.97 -6.06
N GLN A 153 14.32 -4.74 -6.60
CA GLN A 153 14.06 -5.56 -7.78
C GLN A 153 13.01 -6.64 -7.47
N LYS A 154 13.08 -7.29 -6.31
CA LYS A 154 12.08 -8.28 -5.87
C LYS A 154 10.66 -7.70 -5.81
N ASP A 155 10.52 -6.46 -5.34
CA ASP A 155 9.23 -5.76 -5.33
C ASP A 155 8.73 -5.53 -6.77
N TYR A 156 9.60 -5.13 -7.69
CA TYR A 156 9.25 -4.96 -9.10
C TYR A 156 8.92 -6.29 -9.81
N ASP A 157 9.63 -7.37 -9.51
CA ASP A 157 9.34 -8.70 -10.06
C ASP A 157 7.92 -9.17 -9.68
N GLN A 158 7.45 -8.83 -8.47
CA GLN A 158 6.07 -9.07 -8.05
C GLN A 158 5.07 -8.22 -8.83
N ILE A 159 5.40 -6.96 -9.16
CA ILE A 159 4.58 -6.12 -10.04
C ILE A 159 4.49 -6.72 -11.45
N GLN A 160 5.60 -7.24 -11.99
CA GLN A 160 5.61 -7.88 -13.31
C GLN A 160 4.75 -9.15 -13.33
N ALA A 161 4.89 -10.01 -12.32
CA ALA A 161 4.06 -11.21 -12.20
C ALA A 161 2.57 -10.87 -12.05
N ALA A 162 2.23 -9.84 -11.27
CA ALA A 162 0.86 -9.33 -11.20
C ALA A 162 0.38 -8.84 -12.58
N ALA A 163 1.25 -8.18 -13.34
CA ALA A 163 0.93 -7.63 -14.65
C ALA A 163 0.67 -8.72 -15.68
N GLU A 164 1.46 -9.79 -15.70
CA GLU A 164 1.25 -10.96 -16.54
C GLU A 164 -0.13 -11.58 -16.31
N LYS A 165 -0.47 -11.88 -15.05
CA LYS A 165 -1.78 -12.48 -14.71
C LYS A 165 -2.94 -11.53 -15.00
N LEU A 166 -2.78 -10.23 -14.72
CA LEU A 166 -3.82 -9.24 -14.98
C LEU A 166 -4.02 -9.01 -16.49
N GLN A 167 -2.96 -9.00 -17.29
CA GLN A 167 -3.06 -8.86 -18.75
C GLN A 167 -3.91 -9.96 -19.36
N ILE A 168 -3.70 -11.22 -18.94
CA ILE A 168 -4.52 -12.36 -19.37
C ILE A 168 -5.99 -12.13 -19.02
N ALA A 169 -6.26 -11.69 -17.80
CA ALA A 169 -7.62 -11.47 -17.31
C ALA A 169 -8.33 -10.27 -17.98
N MET A 170 -7.59 -9.33 -18.57
CA MET A 170 -8.11 -8.15 -19.26
C MET A 170 -8.13 -8.29 -20.80
N GLN A 171 -7.78 -9.47 -21.33
CA GLN A 171 -7.63 -9.68 -22.77
C GLN A 171 -8.90 -9.38 -23.58
N ASP A 172 -10.07 -9.62 -23.00
CA ASP A 172 -11.40 -9.38 -23.60
C ASP A 172 -11.70 -7.88 -23.80
N VAL A 173 -11.09 -7.00 -23.01
CA VAL A 173 -11.30 -5.54 -23.06
C VAL A 173 -10.10 -4.77 -23.62
N ARG A 174 -9.08 -5.47 -24.16
CA ARG A 174 -7.83 -4.86 -24.65
C ARG A 174 -8.08 -3.72 -25.64
N ASN A 175 -9.02 -3.89 -26.57
CA ASN A 175 -9.33 -2.88 -27.59
C ASN A 175 -10.45 -1.91 -27.15
N GLY A 176 -10.94 -2.03 -25.91
CA GLY A 176 -12.00 -1.20 -25.36
C GLY A 176 -11.55 0.22 -25.01
N SER A 177 -12.51 1.03 -24.57
CA SER A 177 -12.24 2.35 -24.00
C SER A 177 -11.52 2.26 -22.65
N LEU A 178 -10.99 3.38 -22.16
CA LEU A 178 -10.45 3.46 -20.79
C LEU A 178 -11.51 3.02 -19.76
N ASN A 179 -12.77 3.43 -19.95
CA ASN A 179 -13.86 3.08 -19.06
C ASN A 179 -14.16 1.57 -19.06
N ASP A 180 -14.11 0.91 -20.23
CA ASP A 180 -14.32 -0.54 -20.31
C ASP A 180 -13.21 -1.30 -19.56
N GLN A 181 -11.95 -0.88 -19.74
CA GLN A 181 -10.81 -1.48 -19.07
C GLN A 181 -10.83 -1.24 -17.55
N MET A 182 -11.14 -0.02 -17.10
CA MET A 182 -11.29 0.28 -15.68
C MET A 182 -12.46 -0.48 -15.06
N SER A 183 -13.57 -0.62 -15.78
CA SER A 183 -14.73 -1.41 -15.32
C SER A 183 -14.39 -2.88 -15.15
N LYS A 184 -13.65 -3.47 -16.11
CA LYS A 184 -13.13 -4.83 -15.99
C LYS A 184 -12.21 -4.98 -14.78
N LEU A 185 -11.28 -4.03 -14.60
CA LEU A 185 -10.37 -4.01 -13.46
C LEU A 185 -11.12 -3.96 -12.12
N ARG A 186 -12.19 -3.17 -12.02
CA ARG A 186 -13.07 -3.15 -10.85
C ARG A 186 -13.70 -4.51 -10.58
N SER A 187 -14.26 -5.17 -11.61
CA SER A 187 -14.85 -6.50 -11.44
C SER A 187 -13.82 -7.54 -10.99
N LEU A 188 -12.58 -7.46 -11.50
CA LEU A 188 -11.48 -8.35 -11.09
C LEU A 188 -11.03 -8.08 -9.65
N LEU A 189 -10.93 -6.81 -9.24
CA LEU A 189 -10.61 -6.44 -7.86
C LEU A 189 -11.63 -6.97 -6.84
N GLN A 190 -12.90 -7.04 -7.24
CA GLN A 190 -14.01 -7.49 -6.38
C GLN A 190 -14.28 -8.99 -6.47
N SER A 191 -13.50 -9.74 -7.24
CA SER A 191 -13.68 -11.18 -7.46
C SER A 191 -12.82 -12.00 -6.49
N GLU A 192 -13.46 -12.75 -5.59
CA GLU A 192 -12.77 -13.66 -4.68
C GLU A 192 -12.03 -14.79 -5.43
N SER A 193 -12.61 -15.29 -6.52
CA SER A 193 -11.95 -16.30 -7.36
C SER A 193 -10.70 -15.73 -8.03
N PHE A 194 -10.77 -14.53 -8.61
CA PHE A 194 -9.59 -13.90 -9.19
C PHE A 194 -8.55 -13.55 -8.14
N ALA A 195 -8.95 -13.12 -6.94
CA ALA A 195 -8.06 -12.88 -5.82
C ALA A 195 -7.27 -14.14 -5.43
N ALA A 196 -7.93 -15.30 -5.35
CA ALA A 196 -7.26 -16.58 -5.10
C ALA A 196 -6.31 -16.97 -6.24
N GLU A 197 -6.72 -16.79 -7.50
CA GLU A 197 -5.89 -17.10 -8.66
C GLU A 197 -4.62 -16.25 -8.74
N ILE A 198 -4.73 -14.93 -8.54
CA ILE A 198 -3.58 -14.04 -8.62
C ILE A 198 -2.67 -14.20 -7.39
N ALA A 199 -3.22 -14.44 -6.19
CA ALA A 199 -2.44 -14.76 -5.01
C ALA A 199 -1.59 -16.02 -5.22
N SER A 200 -2.19 -17.09 -5.77
CA SER A 200 -1.46 -18.32 -6.11
C SER A 200 -0.37 -18.09 -7.16
N HIS A 201 -0.65 -17.23 -8.16
CA HIS A 201 0.34 -16.89 -9.19
C HIS A 201 1.53 -16.12 -8.62
N LEU A 202 1.27 -15.15 -7.74
CA LEU A 202 2.29 -14.32 -7.10
C LEU A 202 3.18 -15.11 -6.14
N ASP A 203 2.59 -16.01 -5.36
CA ASP A 203 3.33 -16.95 -4.51
C ASP A 203 4.28 -17.84 -5.35
N ALA A 204 3.76 -18.43 -6.42
CA ALA A 204 4.58 -19.24 -7.33
C ALA A 204 5.72 -18.44 -7.98
N SER A 205 5.46 -17.18 -8.38
CA SER A 205 6.48 -16.29 -8.93
C SER A 205 7.57 -15.96 -7.91
N TYR A 206 7.20 -15.72 -6.65
CA TYR A 206 8.15 -15.48 -5.57
C TYR A 206 9.12 -16.66 -5.38
N TYR A 207 8.62 -17.90 -5.33
CA TYR A 207 9.47 -19.08 -5.22
C TYR A 207 10.39 -19.26 -6.44
N LYS A 208 9.89 -19.01 -7.65
CA LYS A 208 10.72 -19.04 -8.88
C LYS A 208 11.84 -18.00 -8.85
N GLY A 209 11.55 -16.76 -8.46
CA GLY A 209 12.55 -15.70 -8.33
C GLY A 209 13.64 -16.03 -7.29
N GLN A 210 13.26 -16.76 -6.25
CA GLN A 210 14.18 -17.27 -5.22
C GLN A 210 14.93 -18.55 -5.65
N GLN A 211 14.72 -19.05 -6.88
CA GLN A 211 15.25 -20.32 -7.36
C GLN A 211 14.91 -21.51 -6.45
N LYS A 212 13.72 -21.49 -5.85
CA LYS A 212 13.20 -22.52 -4.96
C LYS A 212 12.08 -23.32 -5.63
N PRO A 213 11.83 -24.56 -5.20
CA PRO A 213 10.68 -25.33 -5.66
C PRO A 213 9.37 -24.57 -5.40
N VAL A 214 8.48 -24.60 -6.38
CA VAL A 214 7.11 -24.08 -6.22
C VAL A 214 6.28 -25.16 -5.51
N HIS A 215 5.69 -24.80 -4.39
CA HIS A 215 4.78 -25.68 -3.64
C HIS A 215 3.33 -25.38 -4.00
N PRO A 216 2.38 -26.32 -3.76
CA PRO A 216 0.96 -26.02 -3.83
C PRO A 216 0.61 -24.83 -2.93
N PHE A 217 -0.05 -23.82 -3.49
CA PHE A 217 -0.40 -22.60 -2.77
C PHE A 217 -1.29 -22.89 -1.54
N LEU A 218 -2.36 -23.65 -1.75
CA LEU A 218 -3.22 -24.20 -0.71
C LEU A 218 -3.04 -25.71 -0.64
N SER A 219 -2.76 -26.21 0.56
CA SER A 219 -2.84 -27.64 0.88
C SER A 219 -4.29 -27.99 1.29
N PRO A 220 -4.67 -29.28 1.27
CA PRO A 220 -5.98 -29.70 1.80
C PRO A 220 -6.22 -29.30 3.26
N GLU A 221 -5.16 -29.18 4.06
CA GLU A 221 -5.25 -28.71 5.45
C GLU A 221 -5.58 -27.21 5.54
N ASP A 222 -5.02 -26.39 4.64
CA ASP A 222 -5.26 -24.93 4.65
C ASP A 222 -6.73 -24.56 4.42
N GLU A 223 -7.52 -25.43 3.79
CA GLU A 223 -8.95 -25.22 3.51
C GLU A 223 -9.81 -25.22 4.80
N THR A 224 -9.36 -25.90 5.86
CA THR A 224 -10.10 -25.98 7.13
C THR A 224 -9.34 -25.44 8.33
N ALA A 225 -8.01 -25.29 8.20
CA ALA A 225 -7.17 -24.75 9.25
C ALA A 225 -7.53 -23.29 9.58
N THR A 226 -7.38 -22.95 10.86
CA THR A 226 -7.55 -21.59 11.36
C THR A 226 -6.31 -21.14 12.11
N VAL A 227 -6.12 -19.83 12.18
CA VAL A 227 -5.08 -19.21 13.00
C VAL A 227 -5.71 -18.20 13.95
N THR A 228 -5.15 -18.14 15.16
CA THR A 228 -5.61 -17.23 16.22
C THR A 228 -4.75 -15.98 16.22
N LYS A 229 -5.37 -14.79 16.19
CA LYS A 229 -4.70 -13.48 16.18
C LYS A 229 -5.14 -12.62 17.35
N SER A 230 -4.28 -11.69 17.77
CA SER A 230 -4.60 -10.69 18.81
C SER A 230 -5.56 -9.63 18.28
N VAL A 231 -6.67 -9.37 18.98
CA VAL A 231 -7.61 -8.29 18.62
C VAL A 231 -6.90 -6.93 18.64
N LYS A 232 -6.10 -6.68 19.68
CA LYS A 232 -5.27 -5.47 19.78
C LYS A 232 -4.35 -5.26 18.57
N GLU A 233 -3.61 -6.29 18.16
CA GLU A 233 -2.68 -6.16 17.02
C GLU A 233 -3.45 -5.95 15.72
N GLN A 234 -4.58 -6.63 15.53
CA GLN A 234 -5.46 -6.43 14.36
C GLN A 234 -6.01 -5.01 14.32
N LYS A 235 -6.36 -4.42 15.47
CA LYS A 235 -6.85 -3.04 15.55
C LYS A 235 -5.76 -2.02 15.26
N ILE A 236 -4.54 -2.26 15.73
CA ILE A 236 -3.35 -1.49 15.35
C ILE A 236 -3.13 -1.59 13.84
N ALA A 237 -3.01 -2.81 13.31
CA ALA A 237 -2.74 -3.07 11.90
C ALA A 237 -3.78 -2.43 10.95
N THR A 238 -5.05 -2.44 11.34
CA THR A 238 -6.15 -1.81 10.59
C THR A 238 -6.00 -0.29 10.46
N ASN A 239 -5.34 0.36 11.42
CA ASN A 239 -5.19 1.81 11.49
C ASN A 239 -3.73 2.24 11.26
N LEU A 240 -2.98 1.54 10.41
CA LEU A 240 -1.63 1.95 10.00
C LEU A 240 -1.53 2.22 8.49
N ALA A 241 -2.64 2.13 7.76
CA ALA A 241 -2.65 2.29 6.31
C ALA A 241 -2.19 3.69 5.89
N GLY A 242 -2.77 4.74 6.49
CA GLY A 242 -2.40 6.13 6.19
C GLY A 242 -0.93 6.43 6.55
N PHE A 243 -0.39 5.78 7.59
CA PHE A 243 1.02 5.88 7.94
C PHE A 243 1.94 5.41 6.82
N TYR A 244 1.75 4.17 6.37
CA TYR A 244 2.60 3.60 5.33
C TYR A 244 2.41 4.31 3.99
N ALA A 245 1.18 4.76 3.70
CA ALA A 245 0.89 5.57 2.55
C ALA A 245 1.67 6.90 2.57
N LEU A 246 1.61 7.64 3.68
CA LEU A 246 2.33 8.89 3.83
C LEU A 246 3.84 8.66 3.72
N THR A 247 4.42 7.69 4.42
CA THR A 247 5.87 7.49 4.41
C THR A 247 6.40 7.12 3.02
N CYS A 248 5.71 6.24 2.29
CA CYS A 248 6.11 5.89 0.93
C CYS A 248 5.89 7.04 -0.06
N GLY A 249 4.83 7.84 0.14
CA GLY A 249 4.58 9.05 -0.63
C GLY A 249 5.64 10.14 -0.39
N LEU A 250 6.04 10.36 0.87
CA LEU A 250 7.14 11.28 1.22
C LEU A 250 8.45 10.85 0.58
N ASP A 251 8.77 9.55 0.62
CA ASP A 251 9.97 9.01 -0.02
C ASP A 251 9.95 9.27 -1.54
N TYR A 252 8.82 9.04 -2.21
CA TYR A 252 8.65 9.33 -3.63
C TYR A 252 8.82 10.82 -3.95
N LEU A 253 8.12 11.69 -3.21
CA LEU A 253 8.12 13.14 -3.44
C LEU A 253 9.49 13.75 -3.13
N ALA A 254 10.15 13.33 -2.06
CA ALA A 254 11.51 13.75 -1.73
C ALA A 254 12.50 13.33 -2.83
N THR A 255 12.37 12.11 -3.34
CA THR A 255 13.22 11.59 -4.42
C THR A 255 13.02 12.34 -5.74
N THR A 256 11.76 12.52 -6.16
CA THR A 256 11.41 13.04 -7.48
C THR A 256 11.42 14.57 -7.55
N GLN A 257 11.07 15.24 -6.46
CA GLN A 257 10.94 16.71 -6.42
C GLN A 257 12.07 17.38 -5.64
N GLN A 258 12.98 16.62 -5.02
CA GLN A 258 14.08 17.13 -4.19
C GLN A 258 13.56 18.06 -3.07
N LYS A 259 12.36 17.79 -2.56
CA LYS A 259 11.73 18.54 -1.46
C LYS A 259 12.08 17.90 -0.12
N LEU A 260 12.20 18.72 0.91
CA LEU A 260 12.36 18.22 2.28
C LEU A 260 11.08 17.53 2.73
N PRO A 261 11.17 16.35 3.38
CA PRO A 261 10.00 15.71 3.99
C PRO A 261 9.23 16.63 4.94
N SER A 262 9.92 17.45 5.73
CA SER A 262 9.32 18.44 6.63
C SER A 262 8.48 19.50 5.90
N ASP A 263 8.96 20.01 4.76
CA ASP A 263 8.21 20.97 3.92
C ASP A 263 6.93 20.33 3.35
N ILE A 264 7.05 19.06 2.90
CA ILE A 264 5.89 18.32 2.37
C ILE A 264 4.86 18.12 3.50
N LEU A 265 5.30 17.66 4.67
CA LEU A 265 4.44 17.48 5.85
C LEU A 265 3.74 18.77 6.26
N GLU A 266 4.46 19.90 6.26
CA GLU A 266 3.88 21.21 6.55
C GLU A 266 2.82 21.61 5.52
N SER A 267 3.09 21.37 4.23
CA SER A 267 2.11 21.64 3.17
C SER A 267 0.84 20.80 3.28
N ILE A 268 0.94 19.55 3.76
CA ILE A 268 -0.21 18.69 4.07
C ILE A 268 -1.01 19.28 5.24
N ASN A 269 -0.33 19.61 6.33
CA ASN A 269 -0.96 20.13 7.55
C ASN A 269 -1.71 21.45 7.29
N ASN A 270 -1.10 22.32 6.49
CA ASN A 270 -1.64 23.63 6.11
C ASN A 270 -2.62 23.59 4.93
N ASN A 271 -2.90 22.41 4.35
CA ASN A 271 -3.71 22.24 3.13
C ASN A 271 -3.20 23.07 1.93
N THR A 272 -1.88 23.31 1.83
CA THR A 272 -1.25 24.06 0.73
C THR A 272 -0.55 23.15 -0.29
N ILE A 273 -0.56 21.83 -0.06
CA ILE A 273 -0.02 20.85 -0.99
C ILE A 273 -0.72 20.92 -2.36
N GLY A 274 0.05 20.76 -3.45
CA GLY A 274 -0.49 20.79 -4.80
C GLY A 274 -1.45 19.63 -5.06
N GLN A 275 -2.47 19.87 -5.91
CA GLN A 275 -3.52 18.88 -6.19
C GLN A 275 -2.97 17.55 -6.75
N LYS A 276 -1.93 17.60 -7.58
CA LYS A 276 -1.28 16.39 -8.11
C LYS A 276 -0.65 15.54 -7.00
N ASP A 277 0.05 16.19 -6.06
CA ASP A 277 0.69 15.51 -4.93
C ASP A 277 -0.35 14.98 -3.94
N LYS A 278 -1.42 15.76 -3.65
CA LYS A 278 -2.58 15.29 -2.85
C LYS A 278 -3.21 14.04 -3.46
N GLN A 279 -3.49 14.05 -4.76
CA GLN A 279 -4.06 12.89 -5.45
C GLN A 279 -3.13 11.68 -5.42
N LEU A 280 -1.83 11.88 -5.56
CA LEU A 280 -0.85 10.80 -5.43
C LEU A 280 -0.86 10.19 -4.03
N LEU A 281 -0.84 11.02 -2.97
CA LEU A 281 -0.91 10.55 -1.58
C LEU A 281 -2.21 9.80 -1.29
N ASN A 282 -3.35 10.27 -1.83
CA ASN A 282 -4.62 9.55 -1.71
C ASN A 282 -4.60 8.21 -2.45
N ARG A 283 -3.87 8.08 -3.55
CA ARG A 283 -3.68 6.78 -4.22
C ARG A 283 -2.83 5.83 -3.38
N PHE A 284 -1.80 6.32 -2.70
CA PHE A 284 -1.06 5.52 -1.72
C PHE A 284 -1.94 5.07 -0.55
N ALA A 285 -2.76 5.98 -0.01
CA ALA A 285 -3.70 5.66 1.06
C ALA A 285 -4.69 4.59 0.60
N ASN A 286 -5.24 4.74 -0.59
CA ASN A 286 -6.13 3.75 -1.16
C ASN A 286 -5.44 2.39 -1.43
N ALA A 287 -4.18 2.37 -1.87
CA ALA A 287 -3.39 1.15 -2.06
C ALA A 287 -3.21 0.38 -0.74
N THR A 288 -2.76 1.09 0.29
CA THR A 288 -2.54 0.50 1.62
C THR A 288 -3.85 0.06 2.28
N TRP A 289 -4.92 0.86 2.15
CA TRP A 289 -6.26 0.48 2.63
C TRP A 289 -6.75 -0.79 1.95
N ARG A 290 -6.55 -0.94 0.63
CA ARG A 290 -6.93 -2.16 -0.09
C ARG A 290 -6.10 -3.36 0.34
N ALA A 291 -4.79 -3.18 0.52
CA ALA A 291 -3.89 -4.25 0.96
C ALA A 291 -4.25 -4.83 2.33
N VAL A 292 -4.92 -4.06 3.20
CA VAL A 292 -5.33 -4.55 4.53
C VAL A 292 -6.73 -5.17 4.56
N GLN A 293 -7.61 -4.92 3.58
CA GLN A 293 -8.99 -5.41 3.65
C GLN A 293 -9.10 -6.95 3.68
N PRO A 294 -8.37 -7.70 2.84
CA PRO A 294 -8.50 -9.17 2.83
C PRO A 294 -8.11 -9.83 4.17
N PHE A 295 -7.17 -9.24 4.92
CA PHE A 295 -6.82 -9.73 6.26
C PHE A 295 -7.96 -9.63 7.27
N ARG A 296 -8.93 -8.74 7.01
CA ARG A 296 -10.12 -8.52 7.84
C ARG A 296 -11.33 -9.33 7.37
N GLY A 297 -11.13 -10.25 6.42
CA GLY A 297 -12.13 -11.07 5.76
C GLY A 297 -12.09 -10.87 4.24
N LEU A 298 -11.92 -11.96 3.49
CA LEU A 298 -11.81 -11.91 2.03
C LEU A 298 -13.05 -11.27 1.39
N ASN A 299 -14.24 -11.51 1.95
CA ASN A 299 -15.50 -10.95 1.48
C ASN A 299 -15.54 -9.41 1.46
N ARG A 300 -14.63 -8.71 2.16
CA ARG A 300 -14.55 -7.24 2.11
C ARG A 300 -14.14 -6.71 0.75
N ILE A 301 -13.50 -7.51 -0.10
CA ILE A 301 -13.16 -7.07 -1.46
C ILE A 301 -14.41 -6.92 -2.33
N THR A 302 -15.54 -7.50 -1.95
CA THR A 302 -16.80 -7.42 -2.71
C THR A 302 -17.54 -6.09 -2.50
N CYS A 303 -17.09 -5.25 -1.56
CA CYS A 303 -17.72 -3.96 -1.28
C CYS A 303 -17.56 -2.97 -2.46
N ASN A 304 -18.56 -2.12 -2.68
CA ASN A 304 -18.57 -1.14 -3.78
C ASN A 304 -17.39 -0.16 -3.76
N THR A 305 -16.89 0.18 -2.56
CA THR A 305 -15.73 1.08 -2.38
C THR A 305 -14.40 0.38 -2.65
N PHE A 306 -14.39 -0.95 -2.81
CA PHE A 306 -13.22 -1.71 -3.25
C PHE A 306 -13.11 -1.62 -4.79
N ALA A 307 -12.85 -0.41 -5.27
CA ALA A 307 -12.81 -0.08 -6.69
C ALA A 307 -11.54 0.69 -7.03
N PRO A 308 -11.14 0.73 -8.32
CA PRO A 308 -10.09 1.62 -8.79
C PRO A 308 -10.34 3.05 -8.36
N PHE A 309 -9.27 3.79 -8.05
CA PHE A 309 -9.34 5.22 -7.68
C PHE A 309 -10.15 6.05 -8.70
N TYR A 310 -10.15 5.62 -9.96
CA TYR A 310 -10.95 6.16 -11.05
C TYR A 310 -12.46 6.26 -10.76
N PHE A 311 -13.01 5.37 -9.93
CA PHE A 311 -14.44 5.32 -9.57
C PHE A 311 -14.76 5.81 -8.16
N LEU A 312 -13.76 6.23 -7.38
CA LEU A 312 -13.99 6.67 -6.01
C LEU A 312 -14.69 8.02 -5.99
N THR A 313 -15.63 8.18 -5.07
CA THR A 313 -16.29 9.46 -4.84
C THR A 313 -15.35 10.41 -4.10
N GLU A 314 -15.64 11.70 -4.12
CA GLU A 314 -14.90 12.68 -3.31
C GLU A 314 -14.94 12.34 -1.82
N ALA A 315 -16.06 11.80 -1.32
CA ALA A 315 -16.19 11.38 0.07
C ALA A 315 -15.26 10.20 0.41
N ASP A 316 -15.14 9.22 -0.49
CA ASP A 316 -14.21 8.09 -0.32
C ASP A 316 -12.75 8.57 -0.31
N ILE A 317 -12.41 9.50 -1.20
CA ILE A 317 -11.08 10.09 -1.30
C ILE A 317 -10.76 10.95 -0.07
N GLU A 318 -11.72 11.73 0.43
CA GLU A 318 -11.50 12.60 1.58
C GLU A 318 -11.32 11.79 2.88
N LYS A 319 -11.97 10.64 3.02
CA LYS A 319 -11.73 9.71 4.13
C LYS A 319 -10.25 9.30 4.20
N ASP A 320 -9.67 8.95 3.04
CA ASP A 320 -8.26 8.58 2.93
C ASP A 320 -7.35 9.80 3.24
N TRP A 321 -7.73 10.98 2.76
CA TRP A 321 -6.97 12.22 2.98
C TRP A 321 -6.89 12.62 4.47
N VAL A 322 -7.98 12.49 5.22
CA VAL A 322 -7.99 12.83 6.64
C VAL A 322 -7.01 11.95 7.43
N GLN A 323 -6.92 10.67 7.10
CA GLN A 323 -5.97 9.77 7.75
C GLN A 323 -4.52 10.15 7.41
N VAL A 324 -4.23 10.46 6.14
CA VAL A 324 -2.91 10.97 5.71
C VAL A 324 -2.54 12.25 6.48
N LYS A 325 -3.49 13.17 6.64
CA LYS A 325 -3.27 14.42 7.38
C LYS A 325 -3.03 14.19 8.87
N ALA A 326 -3.79 13.29 9.50
CA ALA A 326 -3.57 12.94 10.90
C ALA A 326 -2.17 12.38 11.14
N VAL A 327 -1.71 11.50 10.26
CA VAL A 327 -0.34 10.96 10.32
C VAL A 327 0.68 12.07 10.09
N ALA A 328 0.47 12.97 9.13
CA ALA A 328 1.40 14.05 8.84
C ALA A 328 1.64 14.96 10.05
N VAL A 329 0.61 15.22 10.86
CA VAL A 329 0.74 15.93 12.12
C VAL A 329 1.66 15.17 13.09
N GLU A 330 1.43 13.88 13.28
CA GLU A 330 2.19 13.09 14.25
C GLU A 330 3.65 12.85 13.82
N VAL A 331 3.90 12.60 12.54
CA VAL A 331 5.26 12.47 11.99
C VAL A 331 6.01 13.80 12.10
N ARG A 332 5.36 14.92 11.76
CA ARG A 332 6.00 16.25 11.82
C ARG A 332 6.47 16.62 13.23
N ARG A 333 5.76 16.19 14.27
CA ARG A 333 6.16 16.40 15.69
C ARG A 333 7.42 15.64 16.09
N ARG A 334 7.86 14.67 15.29
CA ARG A 334 9.02 13.80 15.56
C ARG A 334 10.24 14.12 14.69
N LEU A 335 10.13 15.13 13.80
CA LEU A 335 11.21 15.66 12.97
C LEU A 335 11.68 17.02 13.50
#